data_AF-A0A537TIP7-F1
#
_entry.id   AF-A0A537TIP7-F1
#
_cell.length_a   1.000
_cell.length_b   1.000
_cell.length_c   1.000
_cell.angle_alpha   90.00
_cell.angle_beta   90.00
_cell.angle_gamma   90.00
#
_symmetry.space_group_name_H-M   'P 1'
#
loop_
_entity.id
_entity.type
_entity.pdbx_description
1 polymer ?
#
loop_
_entity_poly.entity_id
_entity_poly.type
_entity_poly.pdbx_seq_one_letter_code
_entity_poly.pdbx_strand_id
1 'polypeptide(L)'
;MDDGSNVILCVGQPVWAYCQDGAIPEFLNFAFASLIVSGGFPRVDGGKPRRRHNVRLVLTGDTHHYSHFIEQGTDPNVRVHYLACGQGGAFLHPTHWLRDKTVEVEWKAAQPLVQTPIGTSPDGTNRYRREFRIQRDQQTGREAGTAVFPDKATSTALTLRNLAFAAINPRFALFVAGLAIFSAWLLHFGSLVLETTLVELRALALGGAVGALLRLLVVTPWPLLVTLGIGAAFVYFADHKHWTKRISTGVAHALVHVLAFLIILFVLARHLPGALATDFWLVVLTGGLCGLVNPTIFGTYLLIALNGFGFHWNEAFSSLRIEDYKGFLRLKIDQRGNLTVYPIAVEHVPRSDDGELLPRLVEKPIELSATV
;
A
#
# COMPACT_ATOMS: atom_id res chain seq x y z
N MET A 1 -1.19 -6.74 -38.08
CA MET A 1 -0.87 -7.95 -37.30
C MET A 1 -1.65 -9.08 -37.90
N ASP A 2 -0.94 -10.12 -38.30
CA ASP A 2 -1.50 -11.33 -38.85
C ASP A 2 -2.10 -12.17 -37.71
N ASP A 3 -3.08 -13.00 -38.02
CA ASP A 3 -3.64 -13.92 -37.03
C ASP A 3 -2.54 -14.84 -36.47
N GLY A 4 -2.60 -15.14 -35.18
CA GLY A 4 -1.57 -15.91 -34.46
C GLY A 4 -0.35 -15.07 -34.02
N SER A 5 -0.27 -13.77 -34.35
CA SER A 5 0.83 -12.92 -33.89
C SER A 5 0.98 -12.95 -32.35
N ASN A 6 2.22 -12.99 -31.85
CA ASN A 6 2.50 -12.83 -30.42
C ASN A 6 2.38 -11.37 -30.01
N VAL A 7 1.74 -11.13 -28.86
CA VAL A 7 1.45 -9.79 -28.36
C VAL A 7 2.05 -9.60 -26.97
N ILE A 8 2.70 -8.45 -26.79
CA ILE A 8 3.01 -7.87 -25.49
C ILE A 8 1.89 -6.89 -25.16
N LEU A 9 1.19 -7.11 -24.04
CA LEU A 9 0.11 -6.28 -23.59
C LEU A 9 0.58 -5.35 -22.46
N CYS A 10 0.68 -4.06 -22.74
CA CYS A 10 1.01 -3.06 -21.71
C CYS A 10 -0.28 -2.57 -21.04
N VAL A 11 -0.33 -2.63 -19.71
CA VAL A 11 -1.53 -2.26 -18.94
C VAL A 11 -1.20 -1.24 -17.86
N GLY A 12 -2.20 -0.44 -17.51
CA GLY A 12 -2.03 0.65 -16.55
C GLY A 12 -1.59 0.19 -15.16
N GLN A 13 -2.07 -0.96 -14.68
CA GLN A 13 -1.82 -1.46 -13.32
C GLN A 13 -1.73 -2.99 -13.26
N PRO A 14 -1.01 -3.58 -12.28
CA PRO A 14 -0.95 -5.02 -12.06
C PRO A 14 -2.20 -5.53 -11.35
N VAL A 15 -3.36 -5.35 -11.96
CA VAL A 15 -4.67 -5.69 -11.36
C VAL A 15 -4.78 -7.16 -10.94
N TRP A 16 -4.03 -8.07 -11.59
CA TRP A 16 -3.96 -9.48 -11.18
C TRP A 16 -3.36 -9.64 -9.77
N ALA A 17 -2.38 -8.82 -9.40
CA ALA A 17 -1.74 -8.86 -8.09
C ALA A 17 -2.65 -8.28 -7.00
N TYR A 18 -3.54 -7.35 -7.34
CA TYR A 18 -4.45 -6.67 -6.41
C TYR A 18 -5.70 -7.49 -6.04
N CYS A 19 -6.03 -8.55 -6.78
CA CYS A 19 -7.13 -9.46 -6.43
C CYS A 19 -6.81 -10.25 -5.15
N GLN A 20 -7.19 -9.74 -3.97
CA GLN A 20 -7.04 -10.44 -2.69
C GLN A 20 -8.25 -11.33 -2.36
N ASP A 21 -9.47 -10.76 -2.40
CA ASP A 21 -10.73 -11.44 -2.06
C ASP A 21 -11.62 -11.59 -3.31
N GLY A 22 -11.05 -12.06 -4.42
CA GLY A 22 -11.74 -12.16 -5.70
C GLY A 22 -11.45 -11.01 -6.67
N ALA A 23 -12.20 -10.98 -7.76
CA ALA A 23 -11.99 -10.02 -8.85
C ALA A 23 -12.39 -8.59 -8.41
N ILE A 24 -11.50 -7.63 -8.66
CA ILE A 24 -11.80 -6.20 -8.56
C ILE A 24 -12.38 -5.69 -9.89
N PRO A 25 -13.18 -4.60 -9.91
CA PRO A 25 -13.76 -4.06 -11.15
C PRO A 25 -12.74 -3.81 -12.26
N GLU A 26 -11.55 -3.33 -11.91
CA GLU A 26 -10.44 -3.04 -12.82
C GLU A 26 -9.89 -4.33 -13.46
N PHE A 27 -9.95 -5.45 -12.74
CA PHE A 27 -9.56 -6.76 -13.27
C PHE A 27 -10.50 -7.21 -14.39
N LEU A 28 -11.79 -6.87 -14.31
CA LEU A 28 -12.74 -7.20 -15.38
C LEU A 28 -12.40 -6.44 -16.66
N ASN A 29 -12.06 -5.16 -16.57
CA ASN A 29 -11.62 -4.38 -17.73
C ASN A 29 -10.34 -4.95 -18.35
N PHE A 30 -9.37 -5.32 -17.53
CA PHE A 30 -8.15 -5.99 -17.98
C PHE A 30 -8.42 -7.32 -18.66
N ALA A 31 -9.24 -8.17 -18.04
CA ALA A 31 -9.61 -9.47 -18.57
C ALA A 31 -10.38 -9.33 -19.90
N PHE A 32 -11.27 -8.34 -20.01
CA PHE A 32 -11.97 -8.01 -21.25
C PHE A 32 -11.02 -7.55 -22.36
N ALA A 33 -10.02 -6.72 -22.05
CA ALA A 33 -9.00 -6.33 -23.02
C ALA A 33 -8.19 -7.53 -23.51
N SER A 34 -7.82 -8.45 -22.60
CA SER A 34 -7.12 -9.69 -22.96
C SER A 34 -7.96 -10.58 -23.88
N LEU A 35 -9.28 -10.64 -23.66
CA LEU A 35 -10.25 -11.36 -24.49
C LEU A 35 -10.35 -10.80 -25.92
N ILE A 36 -10.31 -9.47 -26.08
CA ILE A 36 -10.31 -8.82 -27.40
C ILE A 36 -9.07 -9.25 -28.19
N VAL A 37 -7.91 -9.26 -27.53
CA VAL A 37 -6.63 -9.63 -28.16
C VAL A 37 -6.58 -11.12 -28.50
N SER A 38 -7.07 -12.00 -27.62
CA SER A 38 -7.03 -13.45 -27.82
C SER A 38 -8.15 -13.98 -28.73
N GLY A 39 -9.05 -13.12 -29.21
CA GLY A 39 -10.19 -13.53 -30.05
C GLY A 39 -11.24 -14.36 -29.30
N GLY A 40 -11.48 -14.07 -28.02
CA GLY A 40 -12.46 -14.77 -27.16
C GLY A 40 -13.93 -14.52 -27.53
N PHE A 41 -14.22 -13.70 -28.54
CA PHE A 41 -15.58 -13.46 -29.00
C PHE A 41 -15.88 -14.33 -30.25
N PRO A 42 -16.82 -15.30 -30.19
CA PRO A 42 -17.31 -15.98 -31.37
C PRO A 42 -18.12 -14.97 -32.19
N ARG A 43 -18.10 -15.05 -33.53
CA ARG A 43 -19.06 -14.31 -34.33
C ARG A 43 -19.70 -15.16 -35.42
N VAL A 44 -21.01 -14.94 -35.55
CA VAL A 44 -21.78 -15.05 -36.78
C VAL A 44 -21.79 -13.63 -37.41
N ASP A 45 -21.38 -13.55 -38.67
CA ASP A 45 -21.07 -12.44 -39.60
C ASP A 45 -21.24 -10.93 -39.27
N GLY A 46 -20.27 -10.12 -39.74
CA GLY A 46 -20.46 -8.67 -40.03
C GLY A 46 -19.40 -7.63 -39.59
N GLY A 47 -18.35 -8.00 -38.85
CA GLY A 47 -17.17 -7.14 -38.53
C GLY A 47 -17.27 -6.27 -37.26
N LYS A 48 -16.42 -6.33 -36.23
CA LYS A 48 -15.09 -6.91 -35.89
C LYS A 48 -15.10 -7.21 -34.36
N PRO A 49 -14.14 -7.91 -33.68
CA PRO A 49 -12.81 -8.37 -34.07
C PRO A 49 -12.73 -9.87 -34.42
N ARG A 50 -11.75 -10.20 -35.26
CA ARG A 50 -11.54 -11.50 -35.93
C ARG A 50 -10.13 -12.06 -35.71
N ARG A 51 -9.35 -11.48 -34.79
CA ARG A 51 -7.92 -11.83 -34.67
C ARG A 51 -7.66 -12.59 -33.39
N ARG A 52 -7.17 -13.82 -33.51
CA ARG A 52 -6.64 -14.60 -32.40
C ARG A 52 -5.16 -14.31 -32.30
N HIS A 53 -4.75 -13.52 -31.31
CA HIS A 53 -3.35 -13.29 -31.02
C HIS A 53 -2.95 -14.03 -29.74
N ASN A 54 -1.67 -14.35 -29.65
CA ASN A 54 -1.10 -15.03 -28.50
C ASN A 54 -0.56 -13.98 -27.54
N VAL A 55 -1.26 -13.71 -26.44
CA VAL A 55 -0.70 -12.87 -25.37
C VAL A 55 0.42 -13.67 -24.71
N ARG A 56 1.66 -13.22 -24.84
CA ARG A 56 2.84 -13.91 -24.29
C ARG A 56 3.36 -13.22 -23.03
N LEU A 57 3.22 -11.90 -23.01
CA LEU A 57 3.76 -11.04 -21.95
C LEU A 57 2.77 -9.91 -21.66
N VAL A 58 2.51 -9.67 -20.37
CA VAL A 58 1.76 -8.53 -19.86
C VAL A 58 2.72 -7.69 -19.01
N LEU A 59 2.84 -6.40 -19.30
CA LEU A 59 3.77 -5.49 -18.63
C LEU A 59 3.03 -4.31 -17.98
N THR A 60 3.51 -3.89 -16.82
CA THR A 60 3.04 -2.68 -16.13
C THR A 60 4.13 -2.07 -15.25
N GLY A 61 4.00 -0.79 -14.92
CA GLY A 61 4.96 -0.03 -14.10
C GLY A 61 4.34 0.68 -12.89
N ASP A 62 3.07 0.43 -12.57
CA ASP A 62 2.35 1.14 -11.48
C ASP A 62 2.90 0.82 -10.08
N THR A 63 3.25 -0.45 -9.81
CA THR A 63 3.87 -0.82 -8.53
C THR A 63 5.37 -0.61 -8.57
N HIS A 64 5.90 0.11 -7.59
CA HIS A 64 7.32 0.43 -7.47
C HIS A 64 8.13 -0.73 -6.87
N HIS A 65 7.89 -1.94 -7.34
CA HIS A 65 8.69 -3.14 -7.10
C HIS A 65 8.75 -3.95 -8.39
N TYR A 66 9.62 -4.97 -8.44
CA TYR A 66 9.53 -5.99 -9.47
C TYR A 66 8.70 -7.17 -8.97
N SER A 67 7.82 -7.71 -9.83
CA SER A 67 7.18 -9.00 -9.60
C SER A 67 6.91 -9.71 -10.92
N HIS A 68 7.06 -11.02 -10.92
CA HIS A 68 6.79 -11.89 -12.05
C HIS A 68 5.80 -12.98 -11.67
N PHE A 69 4.62 -12.90 -12.27
CA PHE A 69 3.60 -13.93 -12.20
C PHE A 69 3.54 -14.69 -13.53
N ILE A 70 3.19 -15.97 -13.46
CA ILE A 70 2.89 -16.80 -14.61
C ILE A 70 1.44 -17.26 -14.53
N GLU A 71 0.80 -17.33 -15.69
CA GLU A 71 -0.48 -18.00 -15.87
C GLU A 71 -0.28 -19.13 -16.88
N GLN A 72 -0.69 -20.34 -16.49
CA GLN A 72 -0.56 -21.54 -17.31
C GLN A 72 -1.83 -21.74 -18.14
N GLY A 73 -1.68 -21.88 -19.46
CA GLY A 73 -2.77 -22.23 -20.36
C GLY A 73 -3.22 -23.68 -20.21
N THR A 74 -4.32 -24.03 -20.89
CA THR A 74 -4.77 -25.44 -20.99
C THR A 74 -3.76 -26.33 -21.71
N ASP A 75 -3.00 -25.77 -22.64
CA ASP A 75 -1.78 -26.37 -23.18
C ASP A 75 -0.61 -26.10 -22.20
N PRO A 76 0.07 -27.14 -21.69
CA PRO A 76 1.26 -27.00 -20.83
C PRO A 76 2.39 -26.17 -21.44
N ASN A 77 2.47 -26.07 -22.77
CA ASN A 77 3.48 -25.30 -23.48
C ASN A 77 3.13 -23.81 -23.60
N VAL A 78 1.88 -23.44 -23.32
CA VAL A 78 1.40 -22.06 -23.37
C VAL A 78 1.44 -21.44 -21.98
N ARG A 79 2.41 -20.54 -21.78
CA ARG A 79 2.52 -19.72 -20.56
C ARG A 79 2.45 -18.24 -20.92
N VAL A 80 1.75 -17.48 -20.09
CA VAL A 80 1.71 -16.03 -20.17
C VAL A 80 2.47 -15.45 -18.98
N HIS A 81 3.40 -14.57 -19.27
CA HIS A 81 4.23 -13.90 -18.27
C HIS A 81 3.60 -12.55 -17.90
N TYR A 82 3.56 -12.23 -16.61
CA TYR A 82 2.98 -11.01 -16.07
C TYR A 82 4.02 -10.30 -15.23
N LEU A 83 4.61 -9.23 -15.77
CA LEU A 83 5.67 -8.49 -15.09
C LEU A 83 5.16 -7.12 -14.65
N ALA A 84 5.30 -6.85 -13.36
CA ALA A 84 5.25 -5.50 -12.83
C ALA A 84 6.69 -5.04 -12.59
N CYS A 85 7.08 -3.89 -13.15
CA CYS A 85 8.41 -3.30 -12.99
C CYS A 85 8.30 -1.77 -12.98
N GLY A 86 7.79 -1.21 -11.87
CA GLY A 86 7.59 0.23 -11.69
C GLY A 86 8.71 0.95 -10.96
N GLN A 87 9.88 0.34 -10.86
CA GLN A 87 10.99 0.80 -10.03
C GLN A 87 11.83 1.92 -10.68
N GLY A 88 11.20 2.73 -11.54
CA GLY A 88 11.89 3.71 -12.38
C GLY A 88 12.31 5.01 -11.67
N GLY A 89 11.78 5.31 -10.48
CA GLY A 89 12.17 6.53 -9.76
C GLY A 89 11.42 6.82 -8.46
N ALA A 90 10.14 6.50 -8.37
CA ALA A 90 9.34 6.73 -7.16
C ALA A 90 9.71 5.80 -5.98
N PHE A 91 9.20 6.08 -4.78
CA PHE A 91 9.48 5.31 -3.55
C PHE A 91 9.16 3.81 -3.72
N LEU A 92 9.92 2.93 -3.09
CA LEU A 92 9.69 1.48 -3.14
C LEU A 92 8.29 1.07 -2.65
N HIS A 93 7.61 0.13 -3.33
CA HIS A 93 6.42 -0.57 -2.78
C HIS A 93 6.79 -1.90 -2.13
N PRO A 94 6.01 -2.40 -1.15
CA PRO A 94 6.28 -3.69 -0.52
C PRO A 94 6.04 -4.87 -1.48
N THR A 95 6.77 -5.96 -1.25
CA THR A 95 6.63 -7.25 -1.97
C THR A 95 6.15 -8.39 -1.08
N HIS A 96 6.29 -8.28 0.26
CA HIS A 96 5.95 -9.37 1.19
C HIS A 96 4.46 -9.74 1.23
N TRP A 97 3.57 -8.83 0.80
CA TRP A 97 2.13 -9.09 0.66
C TRP A 97 1.77 -9.86 -0.63
N LEU A 98 2.67 -9.92 -1.61
CA LEU A 98 2.44 -10.64 -2.86
C LEU A 98 2.32 -12.14 -2.60
N ARG A 99 1.29 -12.76 -3.15
CA ARG A 99 0.98 -14.19 -3.01
C ARG A 99 0.42 -14.70 -4.33
N ASP A 100 0.48 -16.00 -4.55
CA ASP A 100 -0.25 -16.67 -5.63
C ASP A 100 -1.73 -16.29 -5.56
N LYS A 101 -2.35 -16.01 -6.72
CA LYS A 101 -3.71 -15.51 -6.83
C LYS A 101 -4.57 -16.46 -7.63
N THR A 102 -5.77 -16.71 -7.12
CA THR A 102 -6.84 -17.37 -7.87
C THR A 102 -7.97 -16.38 -8.02
N VAL A 103 -8.28 -16.01 -9.26
CA VAL A 103 -9.32 -15.04 -9.57
C VAL A 103 -10.43 -15.75 -10.32
N GLU A 104 -11.61 -15.75 -9.74
CA GLU A 104 -12.82 -16.26 -10.39
C GLU A 104 -13.58 -15.09 -11.02
N VAL A 105 -13.99 -15.26 -12.27
CA VAL A 105 -14.69 -14.25 -13.08
C VAL A 105 -15.85 -14.88 -13.81
N GLU A 106 -16.94 -14.12 -13.94
CA GLU A 106 -18.15 -14.54 -14.62
C GLU A 106 -18.30 -13.76 -15.93
N TRP A 107 -18.58 -14.46 -17.04
CA TRP A 107 -18.70 -13.86 -18.37
C TRP A 107 -19.95 -14.35 -19.11
N LYS A 108 -20.55 -13.44 -19.88
CA LYS A 108 -21.56 -13.77 -20.91
C LYS A 108 -20.93 -14.11 -22.28
N ALA A 109 -19.68 -13.72 -22.52
CA ALA A 109 -18.99 -13.92 -23.79
C ALA A 109 -18.11 -15.19 -23.78
N ALA A 110 -17.61 -15.62 -24.94
CA ALA A 110 -16.82 -16.85 -25.02
C ALA A 110 -15.37 -16.72 -24.55
N GLN A 111 -14.71 -17.87 -24.56
CA GLN A 111 -13.56 -18.21 -23.73
C GLN A 111 -12.25 -17.61 -24.27
N PRO A 112 -11.38 -17.05 -23.42
CA PRO A 112 -9.98 -16.81 -23.75
C PRO A 112 -9.16 -18.11 -23.61
N LEU A 113 -7.93 -18.09 -24.13
CA LEU A 113 -7.03 -19.27 -24.22
C LEU A 113 -6.53 -19.82 -22.87
N VAL A 114 -6.63 -19.07 -21.77
CA VAL A 114 -5.89 -19.32 -20.51
C VAL A 114 -6.82 -19.44 -19.29
N GLN A 115 -8.02 -20.00 -19.48
CA GLN A 115 -9.01 -20.16 -18.39
C GLN A 115 -9.45 -21.60 -18.23
N THR A 116 -9.64 -22.01 -16.97
CA THR A 116 -10.33 -23.27 -16.65
C THR A 116 -11.82 -22.96 -16.41
N PRO A 117 -12.75 -23.53 -17.20
CA PRO A 117 -14.18 -23.45 -16.91
C PRO A 117 -14.47 -24.12 -15.56
N ILE A 118 -15.24 -23.46 -14.69
CA ILE A 118 -15.61 -24.00 -13.37
C ILE A 118 -17.13 -24.15 -13.19
N GLY A 119 -17.92 -23.91 -14.24
CA GLY A 119 -19.37 -24.10 -14.26
C GLY A 119 -20.12 -22.89 -14.79
N THR A 120 -21.41 -22.80 -14.44
CA THR A 120 -22.31 -21.73 -14.86
C THR A 120 -23.06 -21.21 -13.63
N SER A 121 -23.22 -19.89 -13.53
CA SER A 121 -24.02 -19.22 -12.49
C SER A 121 -25.52 -19.51 -12.68
N PRO A 122 -26.36 -19.36 -11.63
CA PRO A 122 -27.82 -19.52 -11.73
C PRO A 122 -28.48 -18.67 -12.83
N ASP A 123 -27.88 -17.55 -13.23
CA ASP A 123 -28.36 -16.66 -14.29
C ASP A 123 -27.89 -17.07 -15.71
N GLY A 124 -27.22 -18.22 -15.84
CA GLY A 124 -26.73 -18.76 -17.11
C GLY A 124 -25.39 -18.20 -17.57
N THR A 125 -24.68 -17.41 -16.74
CA THR A 125 -23.35 -16.89 -17.08
C THR A 125 -22.25 -17.90 -16.82
N ASN A 126 -21.27 -18.01 -17.72
CA ASN A 126 -20.17 -18.97 -17.54
C ASN A 126 -19.17 -18.43 -16.51
N ARG A 127 -18.75 -19.31 -15.60
CA ARG A 127 -17.75 -19.02 -14.57
C ARG A 127 -16.40 -19.60 -14.96
N TYR A 128 -15.36 -18.80 -14.77
CA TYR A 128 -13.99 -19.15 -15.13
C TYR A 128 -13.06 -18.85 -13.99
N ARG A 129 -12.01 -19.65 -13.90
CA ARG A 129 -10.90 -19.46 -12.96
C ARG A 129 -9.62 -19.12 -13.71
N ARG A 130 -8.91 -18.11 -13.20
CA ARG A 130 -7.56 -17.72 -13.61
C ARG A 130 -6.61 -17.88 -12.43
N GLU A 131 -5.49 -18.54 -12.65
CA GLU A 131 -4.48 -18.79 -11.61
C GLU A 131 -3.17 -18.09 -11.96
N PHE A 132 -2.80 -17.10 -11.15
CA PHE A 132 -1.55 -16.37 -11.28
C PHE A 132 -0.60 -16.86 -10.19
N ARG A 133 0.46 -17.57 -10.59
CA ARG A 133 1.49 -18.07 -9.66
C ARG A 133 2.70 -17.16 -9.72
N ILE A 134 3.25 -16.78 -8.57
CA ILE A 134 4.55 -16.09 -8.56
C ILE A 134 5.58 -17.06 -9.10
N GLN A 135 6.37 -16.62 -10.09
CA GLN A 135 7.42 -17.44 -10.68
C GLN A 135 8.44 -17.83 -9.61
N ARG A 136 8.82 -19.11 -9.58
CA ARG A 136 9.83 -19.67 -8.67
C ARG A 136 10.93 -20.30 -9.51
N ASP A 137 12.19 -20.05 -9.13
CA ASP A 137 13.30 -20.77 -9.75
C ASP A 137 13.20 -22.26 -9.38
N GLN A 138 13.09 -23.13 -10.38
CA GLN A 138 12.94 -24.57 -10.18
C GLN A 138 14.27 -25.28 -9.86
N GLN A 139 15.42 -24.60 -9.92
CA GLN A 139 16.73 -25.26 -9.93
C GLN A 139 17.63 -25.05 -8.70
N THR A 140 17.30 -24.17 -7.76
CA THR A 140 18.18 -23.89 -6.62
C THR A 140 17.58 -24.42 -5.33
N GLY A 141 18.11 -25.55 -4.84
CA GLY A 141 17.81 -26.14 -3.52
C GLY A 141 18.26 -25.29 -2.31
N ARG A 142 18.32 -23.97 -2.47
CA ARG A 142 18.47 -22.96 -1.41
C ARG A 142 17.28 -22.03 -1.58
N GLU A 143 16.41 -21.98 -0.57
CA GLU A 143 15.18 -21.17 -0.49
C GLU A 143 14.74 -20.54 -1.81
N ALA A 144 13.82 -21.21 -2.52
CA ALA A 144 13.22 -20.78 -3.78
C ALA A 144 12.99 -19.25 -3.82
N GLY A 145 13.92 -18.52 -4.44
CA GLY A 145 13.80 -17.08 -4.61
C GLY A 145 12.56 -16.81 -5.44
N THR A 146 11.50 -16.30 -4.81
CA THR A 146 10.34 -15.81 -5.55
C THR A 146 10.81 -14.69 -6.47
N ALA A 147 10.35 -14.69 -7.73
CA ALA A 147 10.69 -13.67 -8.72
C ALA A 147 10.03 -12.31 -8.39
N VAL A 148 10.45 -11.73 -7.28
CA VAL A 148 10.04 -10.43 -6.74
C VAL A 148 11.29 -9.71 -6.25
N PHE A 149 11.35 -8.40 -6.42
CA PHE A 149 12.47 -7.60 -5.94
C PHE A 149 11.99 -6.27 -5.35
N PRO A 150 12.36 -5.93 -4.10
CA PRO A 150 13.17 -6.75 -3.16
C PRO A 150 12.49 -8.06 -2.78
N ASP A 151 13.25 -9.01 -2.27
CA ASP A 151 12.69 -10.25 -1.75
C ASP A 151 11.74 -9.95 -0.56
N LYS A 152 10.90 -10.93 -0.24
CA LYS A 152 9.86 -10.74 0.77
C LYS A 152 10.43 -10.51 2.17
N ALA A 153 11.54 -11.15 2.53
CA ALA A 153 12.14 -10.99 3.86
C ALA A 153 12.71 -9.57 4.02
N THR A 154 13.44 -9.10 3.01
CA THR A 154 13.91 -7.71 2.94
C THR A 154 12.73 -6.73 3.01
N SER A 155 11.67 -6.96 2.24
CA SER A 155 10.47 -6.12 2.27
C SER A 155 9.81 -6.10 3.66
N THR A 156 9.71 -7.24 4.34
CA THR A 156 9.19 -7.31 5.71
C THR A 156 10.08 -6.54 6.69
N ALA A 157 11.40 -6.68 6.61
CA ALA A 157 12.34 -5.98 7.48
C ALA A 157 12.25 -4.46 7.30
N LEU A 158 12.11 -3.98 6.06
CA LEU A 158 11.95 -2.56 5.76
C LEU A 158 10.71 -1.95 6.44
N THR A 159 9.67 -2.73 6.73
CA THR A 159 8.48 -2.22 7.41
C THR A 159 8.78 -1.70 8.81
N LEU A 160 9.79 -2.26 9.50
CA LEU A 160 10.20 -1.85 10.86
C LEU A 160 10.66 -0.39 10.91
N ARG A 161 11.08 0.19 9.78
CA ARG A 161 11.42 1.62 9.68
C ARG A 161 10.24 2.52 10.02
N ASN A 162 9.00 2.03 9.93
CA ASN A 162 7.82 2.76 10.40
C ASN A 162 7.85 3.04 11.92
N LEU A 163 8.63 2.30 12.73
CA LEU A 163 8.83 2.65 14.14
C LEU A 163 9.62 3.96 14.32
N ALA A 164 10.42 4.34 13.32
CA ALA A 164 11.17 5.60 13.27
C ALA A 164 10.42 6.69 12.48
N PHE A 165 9.10 6.59 12.32
CA PHE A 165 8.31 7.47 11.46
C PHE A 165 8.50 8.96 11.76
N ALA A 166 8.53 9.34 13.04
CA ALA A 166 8.75 10.73 13.45
C ALA A 166 10.09 11.29 12.95
N ALA A 167 11.16 10.48 13.00
CA ALA A 167 12.49 10.85 12.55
C ALA A 167 12.60 10.91 11.02
N ILE A 168 11.95 9.98 10.31
CA ILE A 168 11.92 9.93 8.84
C ILE A 168 11.07 11.08 8.27
N ASN A 169 10.02 11.49 8.98
CA ASN A 169 9.04 12.49 8.52
C ASN A 169 8.99 13.74 9.42
N PRO A 170 10.08 14.54 9.49
CA PRO A 170 10.16 15.68 10.40
C PRO A 170 9.10 16.77 10.12
N ARG A 171 8.69 16.95 8.84
CA ARG A 171 7.62 17.88 8.48
C ARG A 171 6.26 17.44 9.02
N PHE A 172 5.98 16.13 8.99
CA PHE A 172 4.76 15.59 9.57
C PHE A 172 4.80 15.70 11.10
N ALA A 173 5.96 15.41 11.72
CA ALA A 173 6.16 15.60 13.14
C ALA A 173 5.93 17.06 13.58
N LEU A 174 6.44 18.02 12.83
CA LEU A 174 6.21 19.45 13.07
C LEU A 174 4.74 19.85 12.91
N PHE A 175 4.07 19.32 11.88
CA PHE A 175 2.62 19.53 11.70
C PHE A 175 1.82 19.02 12.90
N VAL A 176 2.10 17.80 13.36
CA VAL A 176 1.44 17.20 14.53
C VAL A 176 1.78 17.96 15.81
N ALA A 177 3.02 18.46 15.96
CA ALA A 177 3.40 19.32 17.06
C ALA A 177 2.57 20.61 17.06
N GLY A 178 2.46 21.28 15.90
CA GLY A 178 1.66 22.50 15.75
C GLY A 178 0.18 22.27 16.07
N LEU A 179 -0.40 21.16 15.58
CA LEU A 179 -1.77 20.78 15.91
C LEU A 179 -1.95 20.56 17.42
N ALA A 180 -1.01 19.88 18.07
CA ALA A 180 -1.05 19.64 19.51
C ALA A 180 -0.85 20.93 20.33
N ILE A 181 0.04 21.85 19.91
CA ILE A 181 0.18 23.19 20.50
C ILE A 181 -1.17 23.92 20.41
N PHE A 182 -1.79 23.93 19.23
CA PHE A 182 -3.07 24.56 19.02
C PHE A 182 -4.17 23.95 19.89
N SER A 183 -4.24 22.61 19.99
CA SER A 183 -5.19 21.91 20.87
C SER A 183 -4.96 22.22 22.36
N ALA A 184 -3.71 22.20 22.83
CA ALA A 184 -3.38 22.55 24.21
C ALA A 184 -3.67 24.02 24.51
N TRP A 185 -3.42 24.92 23.56
CA TRP A 185 -3.77 26.33 23.65
C TRP A 185 -5.28 26.55 23.72
N LEU A 186 -6.09 25.83 22.92
CA LEU A 186 -7.55 25.87 23.03
C LEU A 186 -8.05 25.37 24.39
N LEU A 187 -7.43 24.33 24.95
CA LEU A 187 -7.75 23.85 26.30
C LEU A 187 -7.41 24.89 27.37
N HIS A 188 -6.28 25.57 27.24
CA HIS A 188 -5.92 26.68 28.14
C HIS A 188 -6.91 27.83 28.03
N PHE A 189 -7.26 28.26 26.82
CA PHE A 189 -8.26 29.30 26.63
C PHE A 189 -9.62 28.91 27.22
N GLY A 190 -10.04 27.65 27.05
CA GLY A 190 -11.26 27.14 27.66
C GLY A 190 -11.19 27.09 29.19
N SER A 191 -10.02 26.80 29.77
CA SER A 191 -9.85 26.81 31.24
C SER A 191 -10.04 28.20 31.83
N LEU A 192 -9.62 29.24 31.11
CA LEU A 192 -9.82 30.63 31.56
C LEU A 192 -11.30 31.02 31.63
N VAL A 193 -12.17 30.44 30.80
CA VAL A 193 -13.64 30.62 30.89
C VAL A 193 -14.20 30.04 32.20
N LEU A 194 -13.50 29.06 32.77
CA LEU A 194 -13.83 28.43 34.05
C LEU A 194 -13.04 29.02 35.22
N GLU A 195 -12.42 30.18 35.04
CA GLU A 195 -11.61 30.88 36.05
C GLU A 195 -10.47 30.00 36.61
N THR A 196 -9.88 29.14 35.77
CA THR A 196 -8.78 28.23 36.13
C THR A 196 -7.72 28.14 35.02
N THR A 197 -6.59 27.49 35.31
CA THR A 197 -5.49 27.26 34.36
C THR A 197 -5.22 25.77 34.13
N LEU A 198 -4.48 25.41 33.07
CA LEU A 198 -4.09 24.02 32.86
C LEU A 198 -3.06 23.56 33.88
N VAL A 199 -2.19 24.47 34.33
CA VAL A 199 -1.20 24.14 35.37
C VAL A 199 -1.89 23.80 36.69
N GLU A 200 -3.00 24.45 37.03
CA GLU A 200 -3.78 24.15 38.24
C GLU A 200 -4.33 22.71 38.28
N LEU A 201 -4.46 22.02 37.14
CA LEU A 201 -4.81 20.59 37.10
C LEU A 201 -3.85 19.73 37.94
N ARG A 202 -2.61 20.20 38.18
CA ARG A 202 -1.64 19.51 39.03
C ARG A 202 -2.07 19.38 40.49
N ALA A 203 -2.90 20.30 40.97
CA ALA A 203 -3.39 20.32 42.35
C ALA A 203 -4.55 19.34 42.56
N LEU A 204 -5.19 18.89 41.47
CA LEU A 204 -6.31 17.96 41.51
C LEU A 204 -5.81 16.50 41.51
N ALA A 205 -6.51 15.66 42.27
CA ALA A 205 -6.44 14.21 42.10
C ALA A 205 -6.78 13.85 40.64
N LEU A 206 -6.27 12.72 40.14
CA LEU A 206 -6.41 12.34 38.72
C LEU A 206 -7.87 12.35 38.25
N GLY A 207 -8.80 11.80 39.03
CA GLY A 207 -10.22 11.82 38.69
C GLY A 207 -10.81 13.23 38.62
N GLY A 208 -10.38 14.13 39.49
CA GLY A 208 -10.78 15.55 39.47
C GLY A 208 -10.23 16.28 38.23
N ALA A 209 -8.98 16.02 37.86
CA ALA A 209 -8.35 16.61 36.67
C ALA A 209 -9.03 16.13 35.38
N VAL A 210 -9.36 14.84 35.29
CA VAL A 210 -10.15 14.28 34.19
C VAL A 210 -11.55 14.91 34.14
N GLY A 211 -12.21 15.04 35.29
CA GLY A 211 -13.51 15.71 35.40
C GLY A 211 -13.48 17.16 34.92
N ALA A 212 -12.41 17.90 35.22
CA ALA A 212 -12.21 19.27 34.74
C ALA A 212 -12.08 19.33 33.21
N LEU A 213 -11.29 18.45 32.60
CA LEU A 213 -11.18 18.39 31.13
C LEU A 213 -12.50 17.98 30.46
N LEU A 214 -13.27 17.06 31.04
CA LEU A 214 -14.59 16.69 30.53
C LEU A 214 -15.58 17.86 30.59
N ARG A 215 -15.51 18.69 31.64
CA ARG A 215 -16.31 19.93 31.72
C ARG A 215 -15.93 20.92 30.62
N LEU A 216 -14.64 21.04 30.29
CA LEU A 216 -14.18 21.91 29.19
C LEU A 216 -14.77 21.51 27.83
N LEU A 217 -14.96 20.21 27.57
CA LEU A 217 -15.62 19.72 26.35
C LEU A 217 -17.09 20.13 26.26
N VAL A 218 -17.76 20.36 27.38
CA VAL A 218 -19.17 20.77 27.44
C VAL A 218 -19.31 22.29 27.36
N VAL A 219 -18.44 23.01 28.08
CA VAL A 219 -18.52 24.47 28.21
C VAL A 219 -17.97 25.19 26.98
N THR A 220 -16.98 24.60 26.30
CA THR A 220 -16.41 25.14 25.07
C THR A 220 -16.51 24.13 23.93
N PRO A 221 -17.06 24.49 22.75
CA PRO A 221 -17.24 23.53 21.67
C PRO A 221 -15.92 23.17 20.96
N TRP A 222 -14.88 24.00 21.10
CA TRP A 222 -13.68 23.92 20.27
C TRP A 222 -12.87 22.63 20.45
N PRO A 223 -12.54 22.18 21.68
CA PRO A 223 -11.77 20.95 21.84
C PRO A 223 -12.55 19.72 21.36
N LEU A 224 -13.88 19.72 21.50
CA LEU A 224 -14.75 18.69 20.96
C LEU A 224 -14.73 18.69 19.42
N LEU A 225 -14.88 19.85 18.78
CA LEU A 225 -14.86 19.96 17.32
C LEU A 225 -13.51 19.51 16.72
N VAL A 226 -12.39 19.88 17.35
CA VAL A 226 -11.06 19.41 16.94
C VAL A 226 -10.94 17.89 17.08
N THR A 227 -11.41 17.33 18.21
CA THR A 227 -11.40 15.89 18.45
C THR A 227 -12.26 15.13 17.43
N LEU A 228 -13.45 15.66 17.11
CA LEU A 228 -14.34 15.10 16.08
C LEU A 228 -13.71 15.21 14.68
N GLY A 229 -13.06 16.32 14.35
CA GLY A 229 -12.34 16.51 13.09
C GLY A 229 -11.20 15.51 12.92
N ILE A 230 -10.40 15.31 13.97
CA ILE A 230 -9.34 14.28 14.00
C ILE A 230 -9.95 12.88 13.85
N GLY A 231 -11.02 12.59 14.58
CA GLY A 231 -11.76 11.32 14.45
C GLY A 231 -12.26 11.07 13.03
N ALA A 232 -12.89 12.07 12.41
CA ALA A 232 -13.36 12.00 11.03
C ALA A 232 -12.21 11.77 10.04
N ALA A 233 -11.07 12.44 10.23
CA ALA A 233 -9.87 12.24 9.41
C ALA A 233 -9.35 10.79 9.51
N PHE A 234 -9.30 10.20 10.70
CA PHE A 234 -8.86 8.81 10.89
C PHE A 234 -9.88 7.78 10.38
N VAL A 235 -11.19 8.04 10.51
CA VAL A 235 -12.23 7.19 9.91
C VAL A 235 -12.17 7.23 8.38
N TYR A 236 -11.93 8.41 7.81
CA TYR A 236 -11.70 8.55 6.37
C TYR A 236 -10.45 7.77 5.94
N PHE A 237 -9.36 7.93 6.69
CA PHE A 237 -8.08 7.28 6.43
C PHE A 237 -8.14 5.75 6.51
N ALA A 238 -8.93 5.19 7.42
CA ALA A 238 -9.01 3.73 7.62
C ALA A 238 -9.43 2.98 6.34
N ASP A 239 -8.53 2.15 5.83
CA ASP A 239 -8.71 1.40 4.58
C ASP A 239 -9.44 0.07 4.83
N HIS A 240 -10.77 0.14 4.96
CA HIS A 240 -11.65 -1.04 5.05
C HIS A 240 -12.81 -0.94 4.08
N LYS A 241 -13.20 -2.07 3.46
CA LYS A 241 -14.38 -2.14 2.57
C LYS A 241 -15.69 -1.84 3.31
N HIS A 242 -15.85 -2.35 4.54
CA HIS A 242 -17.08 -2.17 5.33
C HIS A 242 -17.02 -0.90 6.18
N TRP A 243 -18.02 -0.03 6.00
CA TRP A 243 -18.12 1.26 6.70
C TRP A 243 -18.06 1.15 8.23
N THR A 244 -18.66 0.12 8.82
CA THR A 244 -18.63 -0.11 10.28
C THR A 244 -17.22 -0.38 10.79
N LYS A 245 -16.41 -1.15 10.05
CA LYS A 245 -15.00 -1.40 10.37
C LYS A 245 -14.13 -0.16 10.19
N ARG A 246 -14.45 0.68 9.19
CA ARG A 246 -13.78 1.98 9.00
C ARG A 246 -14.00 2.89 10.20
N ILE A 247 -15.26 3.01 10.65
CA ILE A 247 -15.61 3.80 11.83
C ILE A 247 -14.88 3.24 13.06
N SER A 248 -15.02 1.95 13.35
CA SER A 248 -14.43 1.39 14.59
C SER A 248 -12.91 1.52 14.61
N THR A 249 -12.23 1.22 13.50
CA THR A 249 -10.77 1.32 13.40
C THR A 249 -10.30 2.77 13.46
N GLY A 250 -10.96 3.67 12.73
CA GLY A 250 -10.60 5.09 12.72
C GLY A 250 -10.84 5.76 14.08
N VAL A 251 -11.96 5.47 14.74
CA VAL A 251 -12.24 5.96 16.10
C VAL A 251 -11.24 5.39 17.10
N ALA A 252 -10.95 4.09 17.06
CA ALA A 252 -9.95 3.49 17.94
C ALA A 252 -8.57 4.13 17.76
N HIS A 253 -8.14 4.36 16.51
CA HIS A 253 -6.87 5.04 16.21
C HIS A 253 -6.86 6.48 16.73
N ALA A 254 -7.93 7.25 16.49
CA ALA A 254 -8.06 8.61 17.01
C ALA A 254 -8.02 8.66 18.54
N LEU A 255 -8.69 7.71 19.22
CA LEU A 255 -8.68 7.61 20.68
C LEU A 255 -7.28 7.36 21.24
N VAL A 256 -6.45 6.55 20.57
CA VAL A 256 -5.05 6.34 20.98
C VAL A 256 -4.26 7.65 20.91
N HIS A 257 -4.44 8.45 19.86
CA HIS A 257 -3.78 9.76 19.75
C HIS A 257 -4.25 10.77 20.80
N VAL A 258 -5.56 10.85 21.04
CA VAL A 258 -6.14 11.72 22.07
C VAL A 258 -5.65 11.29 23.45
N LEU A 259 -5.63 10.00 23.74
CA LEU A 259 -5.12 9.46 25.00
C LEU A 259 -3.63 9.77 25.18
N ALA A 260 -2.81 9.60 24.14
CA ALA A 260 -1.39 9.96 24.20
C ALA A 260 -1.20 11.46 24.49
N PHE A 261 -1.96 12.33 23.82
CA PHE A 261 -1.96 13.76 24.09
C PHE A 261 -2.33 14.09 25.54
N LEU A 262 -3.41 13.48 26.07
CA LEU A 262 -3.87 13.69 27.44
C LEU A 262 -2.85 13.20 28.47
N ILE A 263 -2.25 12.02 28.25
CA ILE A 263 -1.20 11.47 29.11
C ILE A 263 -0.01 12.42 29.15
N ILE A 264 0.48 12.89 28.00
CA ILE A 264 1.60 13.83 27.91
C ILE A 264 1.27 15.11 28.67
N LEU A 265 0.10 15.71 28.41
CA LEU A 265 -0.37 16.92 29.08
C LEU A 265 -0.40 16.74 30.60
N PHE A 266 -0.99 15.65 31.09
CA PHE A 266 -1.11 15.38 32.52
C PHE A 266 0.22 15.11 33.22
N VAL A 267 1.12 14.37 32.55
CA VAL A 267 2.47 14.11 33.07
C VAL A 267 3.24 15.42 33.16
N LEU A 268 3.23 16.24 32.11
CA LEU A 268 3.90 17.54 32.14
C LEU A 268 3.30 18.49 33.18
N ALA A 269 1.97 18.61 33.26
CA ALA A 269 1.32 19.49 34.24
C ALA A 269 1.72 19.15 35.68
N ARG A 270 1.90 17.85 36.00
CA ARG A 270 2.28 17.40 37.35
C ARG A 270 3.77 17.52 37.64
N HIS A 271 4.62 17.28 36.65
CA HIS A 271 6.05 17.07 36.85
C HIS A 271 6.95 18.21 36.35
N LEU A 272 6.41 19.24 35.68
CA LEU A 272 7.20 20.40 35.30
C LEU A 272 7.73 21.15 36.55
N PRO A 273 9.04 21.44 36.61
CA PRO A 273 9.66 22.06 37.77
C PRO A 273 9.52 23.59 37.74
N GLY A 274 9.26 24.18 38.91
CA GLY A 274 9.46 25.61 39.20
C GLY A 274 9.07 26.57 38.07
N ALA A 275 10.05 27.28 37.52
CA ALA A 275 9.86 28.29 36.48
C ALA A 275 9.27 27.78 35.15
N LEU A 276 9.28 26.46 34.92
CA LEU A 276 8.66 25.83 33.75
C LEU A 276 7.20 25.42 33.99
N ALA A 277 6.71 25.46 35.23
CA ALA A 277 5.32 25.16 35.55
C ALA A 277 4.40 26.35 35.24
N THR A 278 4.44 26.83 33.99
CA THR A 278 3.56 27.86 33.46
C THR A 278 2.74 27.29 32.30
N ASP A 279 1.55 27.82 32.04
CA ASP A 279 0.71 27.35 30.94
C ASP A 279 1.41 27.47 29.58
N PHE A 280 2.21 28.51 29.39
CA PHE A 280 3.01 28.71 28.17
C PHE A 280 3.92 27.50 27.92
N TRP A 281 4.75 27.12 28.90
CA TRP A 281 5.67 25.99 28.75
C TRP A 281 4.93 24.66 28.70
N LEU A 282 3.83 24.51 29.44
CA LEU A 282 2.99 23.32 29.38
C LEU A 282 2.44 23.09 27.97
N VAL A 283 1.92 24.14 27.31
CA VAL A 283 1.41 24.08 25.93
C VAL A 283 2.53 23.74 24.94
N VAL A 284 3.66 24.46 25.00
CA VAL A 284 4.78 24.27 24.06
C VAL A 284 5.39 22.87 24.20
N LEU A 285 5.64 22.41 25.43
CA LEU A 285 6.26 21.12 25.69
C LEU A 285 5.31 19.95 25.39
N THR A 286 4.00 20.11 25.67
CA THR A 286 2.99 19.11 25.27
C THR A 286 2.98 18.95 23.77
N GLY A 287 2.98 20.07 23.03
CA GLY A 287 3.08 20.08 21.58
C GLY A 287 4.33 19.40 21.05
N GLY A 288 5.50 19.79 21.57
CA GLY A 288 6.79 19.21 21.18
C GLY A 288 6.86 17.70 21.39
N LEU A 289 6.44 17.20 22.56
CA LEU A 289 6.41 15.76 22.84
C LEU A 289 5.38 15.03 21.99
N CYS A 290 4.20 15.61 21.76
CA CYS A 290 3.20 15.05 20.84
C CYS A 290 3.73 14.95 19.41
N GLY A 291 4.55 15.92 18.97
CA GLY A 291 5.25 15.89 17.69
C GLY A 291 6.18 14.70 17.51
N LEU A 292 6.66 14.09 18.60
CA LEU A 292 7.45 12.85 18.55
C LEU A 292 6.56 11.62 18.72
N VAL A 293 5.73 11.60 19.76
CA VAL A 293 4.96 10.42 20.16
C VAL A 293 3.86 10.07 19.16
N ASN A 294 3.07 11.05 18.71
CA ASN A 294 1.94 10.77 17.82
C ASN A 294 2.37 10.27 16.43
N PRO A 295 3.39 10.84 15.76
CA PRO A 295 3.87 10.26 14.51
C PRO A 295 4.44 8.85 14.68
N THR A 296 5.08 8.53 15.81
CA THR A 296 5.52 7.15 16.10
C THR A 296 4.33 6.21 16.29
N ILE A 297 3.25 6.64 16.95
CA ILE A 297 1.98 5.89 17.02
C ILE A 297 1.44 5.64 15.61
N PHE A 298 1.42 6.67 14.76
CA PHE A 298 0.95 6.56 13.39
C PHE A 298 1.78 5.57 12.55
N GLY A 299 3.11 5.62 12.65
CA GLY A 299 3.99 4.64 12.01
C GLY A 299 3.79 3.22 12.55
N THR A 300 3.62 3.07 13.87
CA THR A 300 3.30 1.77 14.49
C THR A 300 1.96 1.23 13.98
N TYR A 301 0.95 2.08 13.80
CA TYR A 301 -0.31 1.69 13.16
C TYR A 301 -0.07 1.18 11.74
N LEU A 302 0.71 1.90 10.91
CA LEU A 302 1.01 1.48 9.54
C LEU A 302 1.75 0.13 9.49
N LEU A 303 2.69 -0.09 10.41
CA LEU A 303 3.40 -1.36 10.56
C LEU A 303 2.42 -2.51 10.84
N ILE A 304 1.52 -2.34 11.81
CA ILE A 304 0.54 -3.36 12.22
C ILE A 304 -0.51 -3.56 11.13
N ALA A 305 -1.02 -2.48 10.54
CA ALA A 305 -2.02 -2.52 9.47
C ALA A 305 -1.50 -3.30 8.25
N LEU A 306 -0.26 -3.04 7.83
CA LEU A 306 0.33 -3.73 6.70
C LEU A 306 0.63 -5.20 7.00
N ASN A 307 1.35 -5.49 8.09
CA ASN A 307 1.81 -6.86 8.35
C ASN A 307 0.71 -7.76 8.93
N GLY A 308 -0.21 -7.20 9.72
CA GLY A 308 -1.29 -7.95 10.36
C GLY A 308 -2.55 -8.07 9.51
N PHE A 309 -2.88 -7.04 8.72
CA PHE A 309 -4.16 -6.95 8.01
C PHE A 309 -4.02 -6.79 6.49
N GLY A 310 -2.84 -6.48 5.96
CA GLY A 310 -2.59 -6.41 4.51
C GLY A 310 -3.09 -5.14 3.82
N PHE A 311 -3.43 -4.10 4.58
CA PHE A 311 -3.87 -2.79 4.06
C PHE A 311 -2.78 -1.73 4.24
N HIS A 312 -2.97 -0.53 3.68
CA HIS A 312 -2.01 0.58 3.79
C HIS A 312 -0.61 0.33 3.22
N TRP A 313 -0.46 -0.61 2.29
CA TRP A 313 0.82 -0.91 1.66
C TRP A 313 1.46 0.29 0.96
N ASN A 314 0.63 1.20 0.42
CA ASN A 314 1.07 2.43 -0.20
C ASN A 314 1.54 3.47 0.83
N GLU A 315 0.74 3.75 1.87
CA GLU A 315 1.06 4.75 2.92
C GLU A 315 2.25 4.30 3.77
N ALA A 316 2.32 3.00 4.10
CA ALA A 316 3.37 2.42 4.95
C ALA A 316 4.75 2.40 4.29
N PHE A 317 4.84 2.52 2.96
CA PHE A 317 6.11 2.55 2.23
C PHE A 317 6.43 3.92 1.61
N SER A 318 5.42 4.68 1.16
CA SER A 318 5.62 6.07 0.70
C SER A 318 6.21 6.94 1.79
N SER A 319 5.74 6.77 3.03
CA SER A 319 6.26 7.48 4.20
C SER A 319 7.70 7.11 4.59
N LEU A 320 8.23 5.97 4.12
CA LEU A 320 9.61 5.56 4.38
C LEU A 320 10.62 6.19 3.42
N ARG A 321 10.15 6.74 2.29
CA ARG A 321 10.97 7.45 1.29
C ARG A 321 12.18 6.63 0.83
N ILE A 322 11.95 5.33 0.61
CA ILE A 322 13.01 4.42 0.18
C ILE A 322 13.27 4.68 -1.30
N GLU A 323 14.40 5.32 -1.57
CA GLU A 323 14.90 5.63 -2.91
C GLU A 323 15.78 4.53 -3.50
N ASP A 324 16.06 3.48 -2.72
CA ASP A 324 16.80 2.30 -3.14
C ASP A 324 15.90 1.30 -3.90
N TYR A 325 16.46 0.17 -4.34
CA TYR A 325 15.73 -0.90 -5.06
C TYR A 325 15.10 -0.43 -6.38
N LYS A 326 15.94 0.09 -7.29
CA LYS A 326 15.52 0.52 -8.62
C LYS A 326 15.69 -0.59 -9.65
N GLY A 327 14.98 -0.49 -10.77
CA GLY A 327 15.06 -1.50 -11.81
C GLY A 327 14.33 -1.11 -13.08
N PHE A 328 14.66 -1.82 -14.15
CA PHE A 328 14.05 -1.69 -15.46
C PHE A 328 14.09 -3.03 -16.21
N LEU A 329 13.22 -3.17 -17.21
CA LEU A 329 13.23 -4.32 -18.12
C LEU A 329 13.97 -3.95 -19.41
N ARG A 330 14.94 -4.76 -19.81
CA ARG A 330 15.50 -4.70 -21.17
C ARG A 330 14.88 -5.81 -22.01
N LEU A 331 14.23 -5.43 -23.10
CA LEU A 331 13.62 -6.37 -24.04
C LEU A 331 14.51 -6.50 -25.28
N LYS A 332 14.83 -7.73 -25.67
CA LYS A 332 15.56 -8.06 -26.89
C LYS A 332 14.68 -8.94 -27.77
N ILE A 333 14.33 -8.46 -28.96
CA ILE A 333 13.64 -9.26 -29.98
C ILE A 333 14.69 -9.64 -31.02
N ASP A 334 14.88 -10.94 -31.26
CA ASP A 334 15.84 -11.44 -32.25
C ASP A 334 15.26 -11.48 -33.68
N GLN A 335 16.08 -11.81 -34.66
CA GLN A 335 15.68 -11.91 -36.07
C GLN A 335 14.62 -12.99 -36.34
N ARG A 336 14.47 -13.97 -35.43
CA ARG A 336 13.45 -15.03 -35.50
C ARG A 336 12.15 -14.61 -34.81
N GLY A 337 12.12 -13.43 -34.19
CA GLY A 337 10.99 -12.92 -33.42
C GLY A 337 10.91 -13.43 -31.98
N ASN A 338 11.94 -14.12 -31.49
CA ASN A 338 11.98 -14.55 -30.08
C ASN A 338 12.23 -13.33 -29.20
N LEU A 339 11.54 -13.28 -28.06
CA LEU A 339 11.69 -12.22 -27.08
C LEU A 339 12.48 -12.74 -25.88
N THR A 340 13.58 -12.06 -25.54
CA THR A 340 14.26 -12.23 -24.26
C THR A 340 14.04 -10.99 -23.41
N VAL A 341 13.51 -11.16 -22.20
CA VAL A 341 13.35 -10.08 -21.22
C VAL A 341 14.42 -10.22 -20.14
N TYR A 342 15.15 -9.14 -19.88
CA TYR A 342 16.17 -9.06 -18.82
C TYR A 342 15.66 -8.13 -17.72
N PRO A 343 15.22 -8.68 -16.57
CA PRO A 343 14.88 -7.88 -15.40
C PRO A 343 16.15 -7.44 -14.69
N ILE A 344 16.50 -6.16 -14.82
CA ILE A 344 17.74 -5.60 -14.26
C ILE A 344 17.36 -4.71 -13.09
N ALA A 345 18.02 -4.89 -11.95
CA ALA A 345 17.80 -4.10 -10.76
C ALA A 345 19.09 -3.69 -10.07
N VAL A 346 19.00 -2.60 -9.31
CA VAL A 346 20.06 -2.03 -8.49
C VAL A 346 19.51 -1.92 -7.08
N GLU A 347 20.22 -2.50 -6.13
CA GLU A 347 19.78 -2.52 -4.74
C GLU A 347 20.00 -1.17 -4.06
N HIS A 348 21.12 -0.51 -4.32
CA HIS A 348 21.46 0.78 -3.68
C HIS A 348 21.72 1.81 -4.76
N VAL A 349 20.97 2.91 -4.71
CA VAL A 349 21.13 3.98 -5.70
C VAL A 349 22.26 4.92 -5.27
N PRO A 350 23.21 5.25 -6.17
CA PRO A 350 24.23 6.27 -5.94
C PRO A 350 23.65 7.57 -5.40
N ARG A 351 24.31 8.14 -4.38
CA ARG A 351 23.93 9.43 -3.78
C ARG A 351 24.78 10.60 -4.26
N SER A 352 25.79 10.30 -5.08
CA SER A 352 26.74 11.23 -5.65
C SER A 352 27.03 10.84 -7.10
N ASP A 353 27.51 11.80 -7.89
CA ASP A 353 27.74 11.62 -9.33
C ASP A 353 28.86 10.62 -9.64
N ASP A 354 29.74 10.35 -8.68
CA ASP A 354 30.84 9.37 -8.76
C ASP A 354 30.45 7.98 -8.22
N GLY A 355 29.22 7.80 -7.76
CA GLY A 355 28.78 6.54 -7.17
C GLY A 355 28.61 5.42 -8.21
N GLU A 356 29.09 4.24 -7.87
CA GLU A 356 29.03 3.06 -8.73
C GLU A 356 27.62 2.43 -8.72
N LEU A 357 27.09 2.12 -9.90
CA LEU A 357 25.90 1.29 -10.04
C LEU A 357 26.32 -0.18 -10.06
N LEU A 358 25.73 -0.99 -9.19
CA LEU A 358 25.91 -2.43 -9.16
C LEU A 358 24.64 -3.16 -9.66
N PRO A 359 24.35 -3.11 -10.98
CA PRO A 359 23.18 -3.76 -11.53
C PRO A 359 23.35 -5.29 -11.52
N ARG A 360 22.27 -5.97 -11.18
CA ARG A 360 22.16 -7.43 -11.26
C ARG A 360 20.87 -7.83 -11.93
N LEU A 361 20.86 -9.03 -12.49
CA LEU A 361 19.61 -9.66 -12.91
C LEU A 361 18.81 -10.04 -11.66
N VAL A 362 17.52 -9.73 -11.64
CA VAL A 362 16.61 -10.15 -10.56
C VAL A 362 16.35 -11.65 -10.64
N GLU A 363 16.19 -12.16 -11.86
CA GLU A 363 16.03 -13.57 -12.18
C GLU A 363 16.73 -13.87 -13.52
N LYS A 364 16.81 -15.15 -13.90
CA LYS A 364 17.36 -15.54 -15.21
C LYS A 364 16.57 -14.85 -16.35
N PRO A 365 17.22 -14.54 -17.50
CA PRO A 365 16.50 -13.96 -18.63
C PRO A 365 15.27 -14.79 -19.00
N ILE A 366 14.14 -14.11 -19.19
CA ILE A 366 12.87 -14.74 -19.53
C ILE A 366 12.84 -14.90 -21.05
N GLU A 367 12.86 -16.14 -21.53
CA GLU A 367 12.87 -16.46 -22.94
C GLU A 367 11.46 -16.86 -23.42
N LEU A 368 10.93 -16.12 -24.39
CA LEU A 368 9.65 -16.39 -25.02
C LEU A 368 9.87 -16.68 -26.51
N SER A 369 9.60 -17.92 -26.91
CA SER A 369 9.67 -18.33 -28.31
C SER A 369 8.63 -17.60 -29.17
N ALA A 370 9.03 -17.30 -30.41
CA ALA A 370 8.14 -16.80 -31.46
C ALA A 370 7.09 -17.84 -31.90
N THR A 371 7.39 -19.13 -31.74
CA THR A 371 6.46 -20.23 -32.04
C THR A 371 5.76 -20.68 -30.77
N VAL A 372 4.44 -20.85 -30.86
CA VAL A 372 3.59 -21.44 -29.81
C VAL A 372 3.41 -22.92 -30.09
#